data_AF-A0A1F9SSH4-F1
#
_entry.id   AF-A0A1F9SSH4-F1
#
_cell.length_a   1.000
_cell.length_b   1.000
_cell.length_c   1.000
_cell.angle_alpha   90.00
_cell.angle_beta   90.00
_cell.angle_gamma   90.00
#
_symmetry.space_group_name_H-M   'P 1'
#
loop_
_entity.id
_entity.type
_entity.pdbx_description
1 polymer ?
#
loop_
_entity_poly.entity_id
_entity_poly.type
_entity_poly.pdbx_seq_one_letter_code
_entity_poly.pdbx_strand_id
1 'polypeptide(L)'
;MLLWIIVYCTVFALAWTWALVWIIERKETRYTEGGVSFTDAFLIGAFLLIFVYISNIVVLIRWPRSAVVYDLLLVTGLAGFGLYKETLYKARAAFRWKRLRDEALALEWNITKDPANGAYYERLSEVYEKMGRKRRAIEAARAGAKLDPSIKNALRLKHLEEDNLSGRK
;
A
#
# COMPACT_ATOMS: atom_id res chain seq x y z
N MET A 1 21.78 38.96 -0.76
CA MET A 1 22.17 37.61 -1.22
C MET A 1 21.80 36.52 -0.22
N LEU A 2 22.17 36.65 1.05
CA LEU A 2 21.90 35.63 2.07
C LEU A 2 20.40 35.32 2.27
N LEU A 3 19.54 36.34 2.23
CA LEU A 3 18.08 36.18 2.32
C LEU A 3 17.49 35.34 1.17
N TRP A 4 17.97 35.54 -0.06
CA TRP A 4 17.56 34.75 -1.23
C TRP A 4 17.99 33.28 -1.13
N ILE A 5 19.16 33.02 -0.56
CA ILE A 5 19.65 31.65 -0.31
C ILE A 5 18.75 30.95 0.71
N ILE A 6 18.40 31.63 1.81
CA ILE A 6 17.50 31.08 2.83
C ILE A 6 16.14 30.74 2.21
N VAL A 7 15.54 31.68 1.45
CA VAL A 7 14.25 31.47 0.79
C VAL A 7 14.31 30.31 -0.21
N TYR A 8 15.39 30.19 -0.99
CA TYR A 8 15.57 29.06 -1.90
C TYR A 8 15.63 27.73 -1.14
N CYS A 9 16.48 27.64 -0.12
CA CYS A 9 16.66 26.42 0.66
C CYS A 9 15.36 25.98 1.34
N THR A 10 14.58 26.91 1.88
CA THR A 10 13.30 26.57 2.51
C THR A 10 12.30 26.04 1.50
N VAL A 11 12.10 26.73 0.36
CA VAL A 11 11.16 26.30 -0.68
C VAL A 11 11.58 24.95 -1.28
N PHE A 12 12.87 24.76 -1.55
CA PHE A 12 13.37 23.50 -2.10
C PHE A 12 13.19 22.34 -1.11
N ALA A 13 13.57 22.51 0.15
CA ALA A 13 13.42 21.47 1.16
C ALA A 13 11.94 21.10 1.38
N LEU A 14 11.03 22.09 1.37
CA LEU A 14 9.60 21.85 1.45
C LEU A 14 9.08 21.08 0.24
N ALA A 15 9.43 21.48 -0.98
CA ALA A 15 9.01 20.81 -2.20
C ALA A 15 9.55 19.37 -2.27
N TRP A 16 10.82 19.16 -1.91
CA TRP A 16 11.46 17.84 -1.90
C TRP A 16 10.81 16.91 -0.85
N THR A 17 10.56 17.42 0.35
CA THR A 17 9.92 16.65 1.43
C THR A 17 8.47 16.32 1.08
N TRP A 18 7.73 17.28 0.51
CA TRP A 18 6.37 17.06 0.03
C TRP A 18 6.33 15.96 -1.03
N ALA A 19 7.24 15.99 -2.01
CA ALA A 19 7.33 14.95 -3.03
C ALA A 19 7.67 13.58 -2.44
N LEU A 20 8.55 13.51 -1.44
CA LEU A 20 8.88 12.27 -0.74
C LEU A 20 7.68 11.70 0.03
N VAL A 21 6.97 12.55 0.79
CA VAL A 21 5.76 12.14 1.51
C VAL A 21 4.71 11.65 0.53
N TRP A 22 4.50 12.35 -0.58
CA TRP A 22 3.57 11.91 -1.63
C TRP A 22 3.96 10.55 -2.21
N ILE A 23 5.24 10.27 -2.45
CA ILE A 23 5.72 8.95 -2.92
C ILE A 23 5.42 7.85 -1.88
N ILE A 24 5.56 8.15 -0.59
CA ILE A 24 5.30 7.21 0.50
C ILE A 24 3.79 6.94 0.65
N GLU A 25 2.98 8.00 0.69
CA GLU A 25 1.53 7.94 0.87
C GLU A 25 0.82 7.27 -0.31
N ARG A 26 1.36 7.41 -1.53
CA ARG A 26 0.87 6.73 -2.74
C ARG A 26 0.79 5.19 -2.59
N LYS A 27 1.52 4.61 -1.64
CA LYS A 27 1.43 3.20 -1.24
C LYS A 27 0.03 2.82 -0.72
N GLU A 28 -0.57 3.68 0.09
CA GLU A 28 -1.79 3.38 0.86
C GLU A 28 -3.03 3.35 -0.04
N THR A 29 -3.12 4.32 -0.95
CA THR A 29 -4.27 4.48 -1.86
C THR A 29 -4.30 3.45 -2.99
N ARG A 30 -3.16 3.01 -3.52
CA ARG A 30 -3.13 2.07 -4.67
C ARG A 30 -3.00 0.59 -4.33
N TYR A 31 -2.38 0.22 -3.22
CA TYR A 31 -1.98 -1.17 -2.99
C TYR A 31 -2.56 -1.80 -1.73
N THR A 32 -3.30 -1.02 -0.91
CA THR A 32 -4.02 -1.53 0.28
C THR A 32 -3.10 -2.41 1.16
N GLU A 33 -1.85 -2.01 1.29
CA GLU A 33 -0.86 -2.63 2.17
C GLU A 33 -0.60 -1.67 3.34
N GLY A 34 -1.20 -1.95 4.51
CA GLY A 34 -0.95 -1.34 5.81
C GLY A 34 -0.32 0.06 5.82
N GLY A 35 -1.11 1.04 6.26
CA GLY A 35 -0.68 2.43 6.43
C GLY A 35 0.64 2.51 7.20
N VAL A 36 1.55 3.34 6.71
CA VAL A 36 2.68 3.79 7.53
C VAL A 36 2.07 4.65 8.62
N SER A 37 2.42 4.42 9.89
CA SER A 37 1.94 5.28 10.97
C SER A 37 2.26 6.74 10.61
N PHE A 38 1.27 7.63 10.73
CA PHE A 38 1.46 9.06 10.47
C PHE A 38 2.67 9.59 11.25
N THR A 39 2.86 9.12 12.49
CA THR A 39 4.00 9.47 13.34
C THR A 39 5.34 9.09 12.71
N ASP A 40 5.46 7.90 12.12
CA ASP A 40 6.69 7.44 11.49
C ASP A 40 6.98 8.22 10.21
N ALA A 41 5.95 8.45 9.38
CA ALA A 41 6.07 9.23 8.17
C ALA A 41 6.44 10.69 8.46
N PHE A 42 5.83 11.29 9.49
CA PHE A 42 6.12 12.65 9.94
C PHE A 42 7.55 12.79 10.46
N LEU A 43 8.00 11.86 11.30
CA LEU A 43 9.34 11.91 11.91
C LEU A 43 10.44 11.76 10.85
N ILE A 44 10.26 10.82 9.90
CA ILE A 44 11.16 10.66 8.75
C ILE A 44 11.14 11.92 7.87
N GLY A 45 9.95 12.46 7.57
CA GLY A 45 9.81 13.68 6.77
C GLY A 45 10.50 14.89 7.41
N ALA A 46 10.31 15.09 8.71
CA ALA A 46 10.92 16.19 9.46
C ALA A 46 12.45 16.08 9.49
N PHE A 47 12.98 14.88 9.76
CA PHE A 47 14.42 14.65 9.76
C PHE A 47 15.04 14.95 8.38
N LEU A 48 14.42 14.46 7.30
CA LEU A 48 14.90 14.68 5.94
C LEU A 48 14.78 16.15 5.52
N LEU A 49 13.72 16.85 5.92
CA LEU A 49 13.55 18.28 5.65
C LEU A 49 14.71 19.08 6.24
N ILE A 50 15.04 18.84 7.51
CA ILE A 50 16.15 19.52 8.19
C ILE A 50 17.48 19.18 7.50
N PHE A 51 17.69 17.91 7.17
CA PHE A 51 18.90 17.46 6.51
C PHE A 51 19.09 18.10 5.12
N VAL A 52 18.07 18.09 4.27
CA VAL A 52 18.09 18.71 2.94
C VAL A 52 18.28 20.23 3.06
N TYR A 53 17.61 20.87 4.02
CA TYR A 53 17.74 22.31 4.25
C TYR A 53 19.18 22.71 4.65
N ILE A 54 19.75 22.05 5.66
CA ILE A 54 21.10 22.36 6.15
C ILE A 54 22.14 22.06 5.08
N SER A 55 22.02 20.90 4.41
CA SER A 55 22.96 20.53 3.35
C SER A 55 22.92 21.51 2.16
N ASN A 56 21.74 21.99 1.75
CA ASN A 56 21.65 23.02 0.70
C ASN A 56 22.29 24.35 1.11
N ILE A 57 22.13 24.78 2.35
CA ILE A 57 22.81 25.98 2.87
C ILE A 57 24.33 25.82 2.81
N VAL A 58 24.86 24.69 3.29
CA VAL A 58 26.30 24.42 3.30
C VAL A 58 26.85 24.38 1.87
N VAL A 59 26.17 23.69 0.95
CA VAL A 59 26.62 23.58 -0.45
C VAL A 59 26.57 24.93 -1.16
N LEU A 60 25.51 25.72 -0.99
CA LEU A 60 25.38 27.04 -1.62
C LEU A 60 26.41 28.06 -1.12
N ILE A 61 26.75 28.01 0.18
CA ILE A 61 27.77 28.91 0.76
C ILE A 61 29.18 28.46 0.37
N ARG A 62 29.47 27.16 0.44
CA ARG A 62 30.83 26.64 0.23
C ARG A 62 31.21 26.53 -1.24
N TRP A 63 30.26 26.12 -2.09
CA TRP A 63 30.49 25.81 -3.50
C TRP A 63 29.26 26.15 -4.37
N PRO A 64 29.04 27.43 -4.70
CA PRO A 64 27.86 27.85 -5.47
C PRO A 64 27.77 27.22 -6.86
N ARG A 65 28.92 26.90 -7.48
CA ARG A 65 28.98 26.24 -8.80
C ARG A 65 28.51 24.77 -8.75
N SER A 66 28.66 24.08 -7.62
CA SER A 66 28.23 22.69 -7.48
C SER A 66 26.83 22.54 -6.90
N ALA A 67 26.20 23.63 -6.43
CA ALA A 67 24.84 23.59 -5.89
C ALA A 67 23.83 23.03 -6.90
N VAL A 68 23.91 23.47 -8.15
CA VAL A 68 23.05 22.96 -9.23
C VAL A 68 23.20 21.45 -9.43
N VAL A 69 24.44 20.94 -9.36
CA VAL A 69 24.71 19.50 -9.50
C VAL A 69 24.17 18.74 -8.29
N TYR A 70 24.30 19.30 -7.09
CA TYR A 70 23.77 18.72 -5.86
C TYR A 70 22.24 18.60 -5.88
N ASP A 71 21.55 19.68 -6.27
CA ASP A 71 20.08 19.67 -6.39
C ASP A 71 19.62 18.65 -7.46
N LEU A 72 20.34 18.57 -8.58
CA LEU A 72 20.12 17.53 -9.61
C LEU A 72 20.28 16.12 -9.06
N LEU A 73 21.31 15.87 -8.25
CA LEU A 73 21.51 14.58 -7.59
C LEU A 73 20.38 14.25 -6.59
N LEU A 74 19.91 15.24 -5.83
CA LEU A 74 18.79 15.05 -4.90
C LEU A 74 17.48 14.72 -5.63
N VAL A 75 17.19 15.39 -6.73
CA VAL A 75 15.98 15.16 -7.53
C VAL A 75 16.05 13.81 -8.26
N THR A 76 17.20 13.48 -8.85
CA THR A 76 17.40 12.18 -9.53
C THR A 76 17.36 11.02 -8.54
N GLY A 77 17.95 11.18 -7.35
CA GLY A 77 17.86 10.21 -6.26
C GLY A 77 16.41 10.00 -5.81
N LEU A 78 15.63 11.07 -5.67
CA LEU A 78 14.21 10.99 -5.30
C LEU A 78 13.38 10.28 -6.37
N ALA A 79 13.62 10.58 -7.66
CA ALA A 79 12.96 9.91 -8.78
C ALA A 79 13.32 8.41 -8.83
N GLY A 80 14.61 8.08 -8.65
CA GLY A 80 15.08 6.70 -8.58
C GLY A 80 14.47 5.92 -7.41
N PHE A 81 14.35 6.56 -6.25
CA PHE A 81 13.67 5.99 -5.08
C PHE A 81 12.19 5.72 -5.35
N GLY A 82 11.49 6.64 -6.04
CA GLY A 82 10.11 6.46 -6.47
C GLY A 82 9.93 5.23 -7.37
N LEU A 83 10.80 5.08 -8.38
CA LEU A 83 10.77 3.91 -9.28
C LEU A 83 11.11 2.61 -8.55
N TYR A 84 12.12 2.61 -7.69
CA TYR A 84 12.47 1.45 -6.86
C TYR A 84 11.32 1.00 -5.96
N LYS A 85 10.60 1.96 -5.36
CA LYS A 85 9.41 1.64 -4.56
C LYS A 85 8.29 1.07 -5.41
N GLU A 86 8.04 1.63 -6.59
CA GLU A 86 7.02 1.12 -7.50
C GLU A 86 7.27 -0.33 -7.93
N THR A 87 8.53 -0.70 -8.23
CA THR A 87 8.87 -2.08 -8.58
C THR A 87 8.68 -3.03 -7.39
N LEU A 88 9.07 -2.61 -6.18
CA LEU A 88 8.81 -3.38 -4.97
C LEU A 88 7.32 -3.58 -4.69
N TYR A 89 6.49 -2.55 -4.88
CA TYR A 89 5.05 -2.65 -4.67
C TYR A 89 4.39 -3.61 -5.66
N LYS A 90 4.77 -3.54 -6.94
CA LYS A 90 4.31 -4.51 -7.95
C LYS A 90 4.73 -5.93 -7.61
N ALA A 91 5.97 -6.13 -7.17
CA ALA A 91 6.46 -7.44 -6.74
C ALA A 91 5.68 -7.98 -5.55
N ARG A 92 5.49 -7.19 -4.48
CA ARG A 92 4.73 -7.59 -3.29
C ARG A 92 3.27 -7.91 -3.62
N ALA A 93 2.63 -7.07 -4.44
CA ALA A 93 1.28 -7.34 -4.92
C ALA A 93 1.21 -8.67 -5.70
N ALA A 94 2.18 -8.94 -6.57
CA ALA A 94 2.25 -10.20 -7.32
C ALA A 94 2.44 -11.41 -6.38
N PHE A 95 3.32 -11.31 -5.37
CA PHE A 95 3.51 -12.36 -4.37
C PHE A 95 2.25 -12.60 -3.53
N ARG A 96 1.56 -11.54 -3.12
CA ARG A 96 0.29 -11.64 -2.38
C ARG A 96 -0.78 -12.34 -3.23
N TRP A 97 -0.91 -11.95 -4.50
CA TRP A 97 -1.83 -12.57 -5.44
C TRP A 97 -1.52 -14.05 -5.67
N LYS A 98 -0.25 -14.40 -5.83
CA LYS A 98 0.18 -15.80 -5.96
C LYS A 98 -0.20 -16.60 -4.71
N ARG A 99 0.09 -16.08 -3.51
CA ARG A 99 -0.25 -16.74 -2.24
C ARG A 99 -1.75 -16.99 -2.10
N LEU A 100 -2.58 -15.99 -2.39
CA LEU A 100 -4.04 -16.12 -2.33
C LEU A 100 -4.56 -17.15 -3.35
N ARG A 101 -3.98 -17.20 -4.55
CA ARG A 101 -4.33 -18.18 -5.57
C ARG A 101 -3.98 -19.60 -5.14
N ASP A 102 -2.78 -19.80 -4.60
CA ASP A 102 -2.33 -21.10 -4.13
C ASP A 102 -3.18 -21.58 -2.93
N GLU A 103 -3.56 -20.67 -2.03
CA GLU A 103 -4.47 -20.94 -0.91
C GLU A 103 -5.88 -21.33 -1.40
N ALA A 104 -6.43 -20.61 -2.38
CA ALA A 104 -7.74 -20.95 -2.97
C ALA A 104 -7.73 -22.34 -3.62
N LEU A 105 -6.67 -22.68 -4.37
CA LEU A 105 -6.53 -24.00 -5.01
C LEU A 105 -6.42 -25.12 -3.96
N ALA A 106 -5.66 -24.91 -2.89
CA ALA A 106 -5.55 -25.88 -1.80
C ALA A 106 -6.90 -26.11 -1.10
N LEU A 107 -7.68 -25.05 -0.87
CA LEU A 107 -9.01 -25.14 -0.29
C LEU A 107 -10.00 -25.86 -1.22
N GLU A 108 -9.99 -25.56 -2.51
CA GLU A 108 -10.81 -26.27 -3.50
C GLU A 108 -10.50 -27.77 -3.52
N TRP A 109 -9.21 -28.13 -3.47
CA TRP A 109 -8.78 -29.52 -3.38
C TRP A 109 -9.17 -30.20 -2.05
N ASN A 110 -9.17 -29.48 -0.94
CA ASN A 110 -9.62 -30.05 0.34
C ASN A 110 -11.13 -30.24 0.36
N ILE A 111 -11.89 -29.35 -0.26
CA ILE A 111 -13.35 -29.47 -0.42
C ILE A 111 -13.73 -30.69 -1.26
N THR A 112 -12.95 -31.04 -2.29
CA THR A 112 -13.22 -32.27 -3.05
C THR A 112 -12.99 -33.54 -2.24
N LYS A 113 -12.13 -33.50 -1.22
CA LYS A 113 -11.88 -34.61 -0.30
C LYS A 113 -12.89 -34.70 0.84
N ASP A 114 -13.26 -33.55 1.40
CA ASP A 114 -14.21 -33.44 2.50
C ASP A 114 -15.19 -32.29 2.23
N PRO A 115 -16.27 -32.58 1.49
CA PRO A 115 -17.27 -31.57 1.11
C PRO A 115 -18.20 -31.17 2.27
N ALA A 116 -18.16 -31.88 3.41
CA ALA A 116 -19.03 -31.58 4.55
C ALA A 116 -18.41 -30.53 5.49
N ASN A 117 -17.14 -30.17 5.30
CA ASN A 117 -16.44 -29.25 6.18
C ASN A 117 -16.73 -27.78 5.84
N GLY A 118 -17.66 -27.18 6.61
CA GLY A 118 -18.04 -25.77 6.48
C GLY A 118 -16.89 -24.78 6.64
N ALA A 119 -15.84 -25.12 7.40
CA ALA A 119 -14.70 -24.23 7.63
C ALA A 119 -13.88 -23.97 6.35
N TYR A 120 -13.80 -24.94 5.43
CA TYR A 120 -13.12 -24.72 4.14
C TYR A 120 -13.88 -23.73 3.27
N TYR A 121 -15.21 -23.80 3.26
CA TYR A 121 -16.05 -22.85 2.51
C TYR A 121 -16.01 -21.45 3.11
N GLU A 122 -15.99 -21.35 4.45
CA GLU A 122 -15.77 -20.08 5.13
C GLU A 122 -14.44 -19.47 4.71
N ARG A 123 -13.33 -20.22 4.81
CA ARG A 123 -12.02 -19.71 4.45
C ARG A 123 -11.91 -19.38 2.96
N LEU A 124 -12.50 -20.19 2.09
CA LEU A 124 -12.54 -19.95 0.65
C LEU A 124 -13.30 -18.65 0.33
N SER A 125 -14.37 -18.34 1.07
CA SER A 125 -15.07 -17.05 0.93
C SER A 125 -14.18 -15.86 1.27
N GLU A 126 -13.36 -15.95 2.32
CA GLU A 126 -12.39 -14.91 2.70
C GLU A 126 -11.30 -14.72 1.66
N VAL A 127 -10.75 -15.82 1.14
CA VAL A 127 -9.72 -15.77 0.11
C VAL A 127 -10.29 -15.16 -1.16
N TYR A 128 -11.50 -15.54 -1.57
CA TYR A 128 -12.14 -14.97 -2.74
C TYR A 128 -12.51 -13.49 -2.60
N GLU A 129 -12.95 -13.06 -1.42
CA GLU A 129 -13.15 -11.64 -1.13
C GLU A 129 -11.83 -10.86 -1.26
N LYS A 130 -10.74 -11.36 -0.66
CA LYS A 130 -9.40 -10.75 -0.75
C LYS A 130 -8.85 -10.70 -2.18
N MET A 131 -9.27 -11.63 -3.04
CA MET A 131 -8.96 -11.63 -4.48
C MET A 131 -9.91 -10.75 -5.30
N GLY A 132 -10.85 -10.02 -4.69
CA GLY A 132 -11.85 -9.21 -5.40
C GLY A 132 -12.89 -10.02 -6.18
N ARG A 133 -12.95 -11.35 -6.00
CA ARG A 133 -13.89 -12.25 -6.67
C ARG A 133 -15.21 -12.34 -5.90
N LYS A 134 -15.91 -11.20 -5.76
CA LYS A 134 -17.11 -11.05 -4.91
C LYS A 134 -18.20 -12.12 -5.16
N ARG A 135 -18.51 -12.44 -6.43
CA ARG A 135 -19.51 -13.47 -6.76
C ARG A 135 -19.15 -14.85 -6.19
N ARG A 136 -17.90 -15.28 -6.40
CA ARG A 136 -17.41 -16.58 -5.87
C ARG A 136 -17.31 -16.57 -4.35
N ALA A 137 -17.00 -15.42 -3.74
CA ALA A 137 -17.00 -15.28 -2.29
C ALA A 137 -18.40 -15.51 -1.71
N ILE A 138 -19.46 -14.95 -2.32
CA ILE A 138 -20.86 -15.16 -1.90
C ILE A 138 -21.27 -16.62 -2.08
N GLU A 139 -20.93 -17.25 -3.20
CA GLU A 139 -21.23 -18.67 -3.44
C GLU A 139 -20.58 -19.57 -2.39
N ALA A 140 -19.30 -19.35 -2.09
CA ALA A 140 -18.59 -20.08 -1.04
C ALA A 140 -19.19 -19.83 0.36
N ALA A 141 -19.48 -18.58 0.71
CA ALA A 141 -20.11 -18.24 1.99
C ALA A 141 -21.51 -18.89 2.14
N ARG A 142 -22.29 -18.94 1.06
CA ARG A 142 -23.61 -19.60 1.03
C ARG A 142 -23.48 -21.12 1.20
N ALA A 143 -22.48 -21.75 0.59
CA ALA A 143 -22.21 -23.17 0.80
C ALA A 143 -21.79 -23.45 2.25
N GLY A 144 -20.91 -22.62 2.82
CA GLY A 144 -20.48 -22.73 4.21
C GLY A 144 -21.64 -22.56 5.21
N ALA A 145 -22.48 -21.55 5.02
CA ALA A 145 -23.64 -21.30 5.88
C ALA A 145 -24.71 -22.40 5.81
N LYS A 146 -24.79 -23.15 4.72
CA LYS A 146 -25.67 -24.33 4.61
C LYS A 146 -25.15 -25.53 5.39
N LEU A 147 -23.82 -25.71 5.44
CA LEU A 147 -23.17 -26.83 6.13
C LEU A 147 -23.05 -26.57 7.62
N ASP A 148 -22.61 -25.37 7.99
CA ASP A 148 -22.51 -24.89 9.36
C ASP A 148 -23.22 -23.53 9.48
N PRO A 149 -24.48 -23.53 9.97
CA PRO A 149 -25.28 -22.33 10.21
C PRO A 149 -24.80 -21.52 11.43
N SER A 150 -23.49 -21.47 11.69
CA SER A 150 -22.95 -20.64 12.75
C SER A 150 -23.31 -19.16 12.53
N ILE A 151 -23.46 -18.43 13.63
CA ILE A 151 -23.73 -16.98 13.61
C ILE A 151 -22.67 -16.26 12.76
N LYS A 152 -21.42 -16.71 12.83
CA LYS A 152 -20.30 -16.17 12.06
C LYS A 152 -20.52 -16.31 10.55
N ASN A 153 -20.88 -17.50 10.07
CA ASN A 153 -21.12 -17.76 8.65
C ASN A 153 -22.34 -17.00 8.13
N ALA A 154 -23.41 -16.93 8.92
CA ALA A 154 -24.61 -16.19 8.57
C ALA A 154 -24.36 -14.68 8.45
N LEU A 155 -23.67 -14.08 9.44
CA LEU A 155 -23.30 -12.66 9.41
C LEU A 155 -22.38 -12.35 8.22
N ARG A 156 -21.44 -13.24 7.92
CA ARG A 156 -20.52 -13.06 6.80
C ARG A 156 -21.21 -13.09 5.44
N LEU A 157 -22.14 -14.02 5.23
CA LEU A 157 -22.94 -14.04 4.00
C LEU A 157 -23.74 -12.73 3.84
N LYS A 158 -24.39 -12.28 4.91
CA LYS A 158 -25.16 -11.02 4.91
C LYS A 158 -24.28 -9.82 4.54
N HIS A 159 -23.10 -9.70 5.16
CA HIS A 159 -22.14 -8.64 4.87
C HIS A 159 -21.70 -8.64 3.39
N LEU A 160 -21.39 -9.80 2.83
CA LEU A 160 -20.98 -9.93 1.43
C LEU A 160 -22.12 -9.60 0.44
N GLU A 161 -23.37 -9.92 0.78
CA GLU A 161 -24.54 -9.58 -0.03
C GLU A 161 -24.85 -8.07 0.02
N GLU A 162 -24.76 -7.44 1.20
CA GLU A 162 -24.92 -5.99 1.37
C GLU A 162 -23.86 -5.19 0.61
N ASP A 163 -22.58 -5.59 0.71
CA ASP A 163 -21.47 -4.94 -0.02
C ASP A 163 -21.58 -5.11 -1.55
N ASN A 164 -22.17 -6.21 -2.02
CA ASN A 164 -22.42 -6.44 -3.44
C ASN A 164 -23.59 -5.59 -3.97
N LEU A 165 -24.56 -5.23 -3.12
CA LEU A 165 -25.67 -4.35 -3.46
C LEU A 165 -25.26 -2.88 -3.44
N SER A 166 -24.43 -2.46 -2.48
CA SER A 166 -23.92 -1.09 -2.38
C SER A 166 -22.97 -0.74 -3.54
N GLY A 167 -22.11 -1.68 -3.96
CA GLY A 167 -21.17 -1.50 -5.07
C GLY A 167 -21.77 -1.56 -6.49
N ARG A 168 -23.10 -1.67 -6.63
CA ARG A 168 -23.81 -1.58 -7.92
C ARG A 168 -24.37 -0.19 -8.23
N LYS A 169 -24.21 0.79 -7.34
CA LYS A 169 -24.52 2.20 -7.60
C LYS A 169 -23.33 2.93 -8.17
#